data_AF-A0A150WD42-F1
#
_entry.id   AF-A0A150WD42-F1
#
_cell.length_a   1.000
_cell.length_b   1.000
_cell.length_c   1.000
_cell.angle_alpha   90.00
_cell.angle_beta   90.00
_cell.angle_gamma   90.00
#
_symmetry.space_group_name_H-M   'P 1'
#
loop_
_entity.id
_entity.type
_entity.pdbx_description
1 polymer ?
#
loop_
_entity_poly.entity_id
_entity_poly.type
_entity_poly.pdbx_seq_one_letter_code
_entity_poly.pdbx_strand_id
1 'polypeptide(L)'
;MSLFFLIQFSLSFAHAETNCYLINECSRFRRDPSSPSPGTQIKINPSAVPTEKGYGIEAIYFSQEADLSLVRGTGRMGAALSPSNSEDTFFGAPGIETTDELFQRKDEKLKYPNQKITLAAAFNLLERKGSGLKKYNLKLGLMAKYNKNSYNVTPGGGLSGALGPLSFGYSVYEDQTQWDARSLGGPAEELTKYKVQTYNVGLYLNSVILNYSNMLLKTEDESFEAKINLYTASLTLGKFIFTAAKRDEDSPTPAYNYETKTLEYQKVKEEYFGGIQYTLTRNLMIGGLYNYYLLREGSITATLFF
;
A
#
# COMPACT_ATOMS: atom_id res chain seq x y z
N MET A 1 56.39 6.18 26.41
CA MET A 1 54.92 6.32 26.57
C MET A 1 54.50 7.50 25.71
N SER A 2 54.21 7.24 24.43
CA SER A 2 52.85 7.04 23.87
C SER A 2 52.18 8.39 23.59
N LEU A 3 52.39 8.99 22.41
CA LEU A 3 51.59 8.78 21.18
C LEU A 3 50.12 9.25 21.38
N PHE A 4 49.86 10.54 21.21
CA PHE A 4 48.52 11.04 20.89
C PHE A 4 48.55 11.68 19.50
N PHE A 5 48.21 10.82 18.56
CA PHE A 5 48.09 11.08 17.14
C PHE A 5 46.80 11.88 16.86
N LEU A 6 46.90 12.71 15.82
CA LEU A 6 45.82 13.47 15.19
C LEU A 6 44.54 12.65 14.99
N ILE A 7 43.40 13.23 15.34
CA ILE A 7 42.18 13.14 14.51
C ILE A 7 41.50 14.52 14.50
N GLN A 8 41.97 15.39 13.60
CA GLN A 8 41.11 16.45 13.06
C GLN A 8 40.09 15.77 12.14
N PHE A 9 38.90 15.48 12.65
CA PHE A 9 37.75 15.17 11.81
C PHE A 9 37.34 16.48 11.12
N SER A 10 37.87 16.69 9.92
CA SER A 10 37.33 17.63 8.97
C SER A 10 35.88 17.22 8.66
N LEU A 11 34.94 17.88 9.33
CA LEU A 11 33.54 18.00 8.92
C LEU A 11 33.47 18.83 7.62
N SER A 12 34.07 18.30 6.56
CA SER A 12 33.72 18.69 5.20
C SER A 12 32.34 18.08 4.94
N PHE A 13 31.31 18.88 5.20
CA PHE A 13 29.97 18.62 4.74
C PHE A 13 30.03 18.23 3.26
N ALA A 14 29.78 16.95 2.98
CA ALA A 14 29.30 16.51 1.68
C ALA A 14 27.91 17.14 1.49
N HIS A 15 27.90 18.41 1.10
CA HIS A 15 26.72 19.18 0.70
C HIS A 15 26.28 18.82 -0.74
N ALA A 16 26.55 17.57 -1.15
CA ALA A 16 26.30 17.07 -2.48
C ALA A 16 25.22 15.97 -2.41
N GLU A 17 24.14 16.20 -3.16
CA GLU A 17 23.19 15.19 -3.66
C GLU A 17 22.07 14.66 -2.75
N THR A 18 21.75 15.27 -1.61
CA THR A 18 20.48 14.94 -0.90
C THR A 18 19.25 15.65 -1.48
N ASN A 19 19.43 16.76 -2.20
CA ASN A 19 18.33 17.51 -2.84
C ASN A 19 17.73 16.81 -4.10
N CYS A 20 18.41 15.80 -4.66
CA CYS A 20 17.96 15.11 -5.88
C CYS A 20 16.91 14.01 -5.63
N TYR A 21 16.81 13.48 -4.42
CA TYR A 21 16.04 12.25 -4.20
C TYR A 21 14.57 12.47 -3.84
N LEU A 22 14.20 13.67 -3.37
CA LEU A 22 12.80 14.00 -3.06
C LEU A 22 12.27 15.21 -3.83
N ILE A 23 13.14 16.12 -4.26
CA ILE A 23 12.71 17.40 -4.84
C ILE A 23 13.11 17.58 -6.30
N ASN A 24 14.28 17.12 -6.76
CA ASN A 24 14.72 17.33 -8.15
C ASN A 24 15.18 16.05 -8.89
N GLU A 25 14.33 15.58 -9.80
CA GLU A 25 14.68 15.04 -11.13
C GLU A 25 15.62 13.83 -11.31
N CYS A 26 16.05 13.09 -10.29
CA CYS A 26 16.92 11.91 -10.53
C CYS A 26 16.28 10.52 -10.31
N SER A 27 15.03 10.44 -9.85
CA SER A 27 14.16 9.30 -10.16
C SER A 27 12.90 9.84 -10.85
N ARG A 28 12.71 9.47 -12.12
CA ARG A 28 11.51 9.84 -12.90
C ARG A 28 10.21 9.18 -12.38
N PHE A 29 10.27 8.51 -11.23
CA PHE A 29 9.17 7.85 -10.56
C PHE A 29 9.02 8.45 -9.16
N ARG A 30 8.18 9.49 -9.04
CA ARG A 30 7.72 9.92 -7.71
C ARG A 30 6.69 8.91 -7.23
N ARG A 31 7.06 8.07 -6.26
CA ARG A 31 6.13 7.21 -5.53
C ARG A 31 5.27 8.08 -4.61
N ASP A 32 3.97 7.82 -4.61
CA ASP A 32 3.13 8.15 -3.45
C ASP A 32 3.57 7.19 -2.31
N PRO A 33 3.77 7.63 -1.05
CA PRO A 33 4.35 6.84 0.03
C PRO A 33 3.33 6.39 1.08
N SER A 34 2.03 6.47 0.77
CA SER A 34 0.98 5.87 1.62
C SER A 34 1.13 4.36 1.81
N SER A 35 1.95 3.71 0.98
CA SER A 35 2.43 2.33 1.14
C SER A 35 3.87 2.19 0.59
N PRO A 36 4.70 1.30 1.17
CA PRO A 36 6.04 0.98 0.68
C PRO A 36 6.05 0.41 -0.75
N SER A 37 4.88 -0.03 -1.24
CA SER A 37 4.70 -0.70 -2.51
C SER A 37 3.70 0.05 -3.40
N PRO A 38 4.12 0.58 -4.58
CA PRO A 38 3.21 1.16 -5.57
C PRO A 38 2.05 0.23 -5.94
N GLY A 39 2.33 -1.08 -6.04
CA GLY A 39 1.36 -2.14 -6.30
C GLY A 39 0.25 -2.21 -5.25
N THR A 40 0.52 -1.83 -4.00
CA THR A 40 -0.51 -1.79 -2.96
C THR A 40 -1.49 -0.64 -3.18
N GLN A 41 -0.97 0.53 -3.58
CA GLN A 41 -1.79 1.73 -3.71
C GLN A 41 -2.71 1.66 -4.92
N ILE A 42 -2.25 1.10 -6.04
CA ILE A 42 -3.09 0.93 -7.23
C ILE A 42 -4.30 0.01 -6.98
N LYS A 43 -4.22 -0.89 -5.99
CA LYS A 43 -5.31 -1.80 -5.61
C LYS A 43 -6.41 -1.13 -4.77
N ILE A 44 -6.13 0.05 -4.24
CA ILE A 44 -6.99 0.77 -3.28
C ILE A 44 -7.41 2.14 -3.83
N ASN A 45 -6.49 2.83 -4.50
CA ASN A 45 -6.71 4.13 -5.12
C ASN A 45 -6.17 4.12 -6.56
N PRO A 46 -7.03 4.03 -7.59
CA PRO A 46 -6.57 3.98 -8.98
C PRO A 46 -5.88 5.26 -9.45
N SER A 47 -6.15 6.40 -8.80
CA SER A 47 -5.51 7.67 -9.13
C SER A 47 -4.05 7.75 -8.65
N ALA A 48 -3.61 6.79 -7.83
CA ALA A 48 -2.22 6.65 -7.41
C ALA A 48 -1.32 5.96 -8.46
N VAL A 49 -1.89 5.46 -9.56
CA VAL A 49 -1.11 4.87 -10.67
C VAL A 49 -0.13 5.93 -11.22
N PRO A 50 1.18 5.62 -11.29
CA PRO A 50 2.18 6.49 -11.89
C PRO A 50 1.84 6.84 -13.35
N THR A 51 1.81 8.14 -13.66
CA THR A 51 1.55 8.65 -15.01
C THR A 51 2.82 9.01 -15.74
N GLU A 52 3.95 9.06 -15.04
CA GLU A 52 5.28 9.44 -15.52
C GLU A 52 5.80 8.42 -16.54
N LYS A 53 6.61 8.88 -17.51
CA LYS A 53 7.14 7.99 -18.56
C LYS A 53 8.03 6.90 -17.97
N GLY A 54 7.68 5.64 -18.25
CA GLY A 54 8.50 4.48 -17.92
C GLY A 54 7.65 3.25 -17.61
N TYR A 55 8.29 2.15 -17.26
CA TYR A 55 7.62 0.96 -16.76
C TYR A 55 8.28 0.42 -15.50
N GLY A 56 7.48 -0.24 -14.67
CA GLY A 56 7.88 -0.78 -13.38
C GLY A 56 7.31 -2.18 -13.18
N ILE A 57 8.12 -3.05 -12.61
CA ILE A 57 7.73 -4.37 -12.14
C ILE A 57 8.00 -4.41 -10.65
N GLU A 58 7.01 -4.86 -9.89
CA GLU A 58 7.12 -5.04 -8.46
C GLU A 58 6.74 -6.46 -8.07
N ALA A 59 7.47 -7.00 -7.10
CA ALA A 59 7.20 -8.29 -6.49
C ALA A 59 7.27 -8.15 -4.96
N ILE A 60 6.31 -8.74 -4.25
CA ILE A 60 6.39 -8.98 -2.81
C ILE A 60 6.36 -10.50 -2.61
N TYR A 61 7.42 -11.05 -2.03
CA TYR A 61 7.57 -12.46 -1.75
C TYR A 61 7.26 -12.74 -0.28
N PHE A 62 6.34 -13.68 -0.06
CA PHE A 62 5.91 -14.14 1.26
C PHE A 62 5.43 -15.59 1.18
N SER A 63 5.86 -16.42 2.14
CA SER A 63 5.44 -17.82 2.27
C SER A 63 5.39 -18.60 0.94
N GLN A 64 6.49 -18.58 0.18
CA GLN A 64 6.65 -19.29 -1.11
C GLN A 64 5.83 -18.74 -2.28
N GLU A 65 5.10 -17.64 -2.10
CA GLU A 65 4.34 -16.98 -3.14
C GLU A 65 4.85 -15.58 -3.43
N ALA A 66 4.69 -15.13 -4.68
CA ALA A 66 5.04 -13.79 -5.11
C ALA A 66 3.80 -13.02 -5.60
N ASP A 67 3.51 -11.91 -4.95
CA ASP A 67 2.52 -10.95 -5.40
C ASP A 67 3.18 -9.98 -6.38
N LEU A 68 2.83 -10.10 -7.66
CA LEU A 68 3.39 -9.28 -8.73
C LEU A 68 2.51 -8.06 -9.01
N SER A 69 3.12 -6.96 -9.43
CA SER A 69 2.41 -5.79 -9.98
C SER A 69 3.21 -5.20 -11.13
N LEU A 70 2.51 -4.84 -12.20
CA LEU A 70 3.08 -4.19 -13.38
C LEU A 70 2.50 -2.79 -13.49
N VAL A 71 3.35 -1.83 -13.79
CA VAL A 71 2.96 -0.42 -13.94
C VAL A 71 3.63 0.16 -15.17
N ARG A 72 2.90 0.99 -15.91
CA ARG A 72 3.45 1.75 -17.05
C ARG A 72 2.86 3.14 -17.09
N GLY A 73 3.68 4.15 -17.34
CA GLY A 73 3.24 5.50 -17.60
C GLY A 73 3.81 6.08 -18.90
N THR A 74 3.10 7.07 -19.44
CA THR A 74 3.35 7.70 -20.76
C THR A 74 3.70 9.18 -20.66
N GLY A 75 3.68 9.74 -19.45
CA GLY A 75 3.80 11.17 -19.14
C GLY A 75 2.45 11.89 -19.03
N ARG A 76 1.35 11.27 -19.47
CA ARG A 76 -0.02 11.81 -19.37
C ARG A 76 -0.99 10.82 -18.77
N MET A 77 -0.78 9.54 -19.10
CA MET A 77 -1.60 8.43 -18.64
C MET A 77 -0.72 7.35 -18.03
N GLY A 78 -1.25 6.67 -17.02
CA GLY A 78 -0.68 5.51 -16.37
C GLY A 78 -1.63 4.33 -16.44
N ALA A 79 -1.09 3.12 -16.47
CA ALA A 79 -1.85 1.89 -16.36
C ALA A 79 -1.10 0.92 -15.43
N ALA A 80 -1.86 0.12 -14.70
CA ALA A 80 -1.31 -0.89 -13.82
C ALA A 80 -2.16 -2.16 -13.80
N LEU A 81 -1.49 -3.29 -13.59
CA LEU A 81 -2.08 -4.61 -13.47
C LEU A 81 -1.51 -5.29 -12.22
N SER A 82 -2.38 -5.78 -11.34
CA SER A 82 -1.98 -6.53 -10.16
C SER A 82 -2.87 -7.77 -9.99
N PRO A 83 -2.35 -8.98 -10.24
CA PRO A 83 -3.06 -10.21 -9.94
C PRO A 83 -3.02 -10.58 -8.45
N SER A 84 -2.86 -9.62 -7.53
CA SER A 84 -2.76 -9.85 -6.09
C SER A 84 -3.90 -9.18 -5.34
N ASN A 85 -4.27 -9.73 -4.18
CA ASN A 85 -5.31 -9.16 -3.33
C ASN A 85 -4.85 -7.88 -2.62
N SER A 86 -5.80 -6.99 -2.34
CA SER A 86 -5.62 -5.87 -1.41
C SER A 86 -6.04 -6.25 0.01
N GLU A 87 -6.93 -7.23 0.12
CA GLU A 87 -7.60 -7.63 1.35
C GLU A 87 -6.61 -8.26 2.34
N ASP A 88 -6.82 -7.99 3.62
CA ASP A 88 -5.99 -8.42 4.74
C ASP A 88 -4.50 -8.11 4.60
N THR A 89 -4.17 -7.06 3.86
CA THR A 89 -2.84 -6.44 3.89
C THR A 89 -2.84 -5.26 4.86
N PHE A 90 -1.68 -4.87 5.36
CA PHE A 90 -1.55 -3.78 6.32
C PHE A 90 -2.19 -2.47 5.83
N PHE A 91 -2.11 -2.22 4.52
CA PHE A 91 -2.62 -1.00 3.89
C PHE A 91 -4.01 -1.17 3.27
N GLY A 92 -4.56 -2.39 3.21
CA GLY A 92 -5.80 -2.69 2.52
C GLY A 92 -6.99 -2.98 3.43
N ALA A 93 -8.14 -3.22 2.81
CA ALA A 93 -9.39 -3.56 3.50
C ALA A 93 -9.26 -4.88 4.28
N PRO A 94 -10.03 -5.10 5.35
CA PRO A 94 -10.04 -6.42 6.00
C PRO A 94 -10.65 -7.47 5.07
N GLY A 95 -10.22 -8.72 5.21
CA GLY A 95 -10.84 -9.85 4.53
C GLY A 95 -12.24 -10.16 5.09
N ILE A 96 -13.09 -10.75 4.24
CA ILE A 96 -14.37 -11.34 4.67
C ILE A 96 -14.19 -12.85 4.67
N GLU A 97 -14.26 -13.47 5.84
CA GLU A 97 -14.11 -14.91 6.05
C GLU A 97 -14.79 -15.28 7.37
N THR A 98 -15.01 -16.59 7.57
CA THR A 98 -15.57 -17.09 8.83
C THR A 98 -14.55 -17.02 9.96
N THR A 99 -15.03 -17.10 11.20
CA THR A 99 -14.18 -17.16 12.40
C THR A 99 -13.22 -18.37 12.35
N ASP A 100 -13.69 -19.52 11.86
CA ASP A 100 -12.87 -20.74 11.76
C ASP A 100 -11.79 -20.61 10.68
N GLU A 101 -12.14 -20.09 9.50
CA GLU A 101 -11.18 -19.82 8.42
C GLU A 101 -10.12 -18.81 8.86
N LEU A 102 -10.53 -17.72 9.53
CA LEU A 102 -9.63 -16.72 10.08
C LEU A 102 -8.66 -17.36 11.08
N PHE A 103 -9.17 -18.16 12.02
CA PHE A 103 -8.35 -18.83 13.02
C PHE A 103 -7.30 -19.72 12.35
N GLN A 104 -7.74 -20.62 11.47
CA GLN A 104 -6.86 -21.54 10.77
C GLN A 104 -5.79 -20.79 9.97
N ARG A 105 -6.21 -19.79 9.19
CA ARG A 105 -5.31 -18.98 8.37
C ARG A 105 -4.27 -18.24 9.20
N LYS A 106 -4.65 -17.66 10.35
CA LYS A 106 -3.72 -16.95 11.22
C LYS A 106 -2.79 -17.91 11.98
N ASP A 107 -3.25 -19.07 12.43
CA ASP A 107 -2.41 -20.08 13.11
C ASP A 107 -1.42 -20.73 12.14
N GLU A 108 -1.85 -21.04 10.92
CA GLU A 108 -1.02 -21.60 9.85
C GLU A 108 -0.19 -20.54 9.10
N LYS A 109 -0.34 -19.25 9.45
CA LYS A 109 0.38 -18.10 8.86
C LYS A 109 0.20 -17.96 7.35
N LEU A 110 -1.00 -18.25 6.88
CA LEU A 110 -1.38 -18.15 5.48
C LEU A 110 -1.90 -16.75 5.14
N LYS A 111 -1.52 -16.23 3.98
CA LYS A 111 -2.07 -14.96 3.48
C LYS A 111 -3.53 -15.15 3.07
N TYR A 112 -4.29 -14.06 3.04
CA TYR A 112 -5.68 -14.10 2.60
C TYR A 112 -5.79 -14.54 1.13
N PRO A 113 -6.69 -15.48 0.79
CA PRO A 113 -6.69 -16.19 -0.48
C PRO A 113 -6.96 -15.25 -1.66
N ASN A 114 -6.08 -15.30 -2.65
CA ASN A 114 -6.12 -14.42 -3.80
C ASN A 114 -7.19 -14.82 -4.83
N GLN A 115 -8.24 -14.00 -4.92
CA GLN A 115 -9.36 -14.25 -5.82
C GLN A 115 -9.44 -13.24 -6.97
N LYS A 116 -8.52 -12.27 -7.06
CA LYS A 116 -8.77 -11.06 -7.86
C LYS A 116 -7.63 -10.71 -8.80
N ILE A 117 -7.99 -10.02 -9.88
CA ILE A 117 -7.06 -9.32 -10.76
C ILE A 117 -7.53 -7.88 -10.86
N THR A 118 -6.68 -6.95 -10.45
CA THR A 118 -6.96 -5.51 -10.52
C THR A 118 -6.30 -4.90 -11.74
N LEU A 119 -7.10 -4.22 -12.56
CA LEU A 119 -6.65 -3.31 -13.61
C LEU A 119 -6.94 -1.88 -13.16
N ALA A 120 -5.96 -0.99 -13.24
CA ALA A 120 -6.13 0.42 -12.93
C ALA A 120 -5.53 1.31 -14.00
N ALA A 121 -6.12 2.47 -14.23
CA ALA A 121 -5.60 3.50 -15.11
C ALA A 121 -5.73 4.88 -14.45
N ALA A 122 -4.74 5.75 -14.67
CA ALA A 122 -4.78 7.13 -14.21
C ALA A 122 -4.51 8.10 -15.35
N PHE A 123 -5.17 9.26 -15.28
CA PHE A 123 -5.12 10.33 -16.24
C PHE A 123 -4.72 11.61 -15.51
N ASN A 124 -3.68 12.26 -16.00
CA ASN A 124 -3.25 13.55 -15.49
C ASN A 124 -4.15 14.65 -16.08
N LEU A 125 -5.01 15.25 -15.24
CA LEU A 125 -5.95 16.28 -15.66
C LEU A 125 -5.26 17.64 -15.72
N LEU A 126 -4.48 17.95 -14.69
CA LEU A 126 -3.78 19.22 -14.54
C LEU A 126 -2.40 18.93 -13.95
N GLU A 127 -1.36 19.55 -14.51
CA GLU A 127 -0.02 19.48 -13.96
C GLU A 127 0.71 20.80 -14.18
N ARG A 128 1.27 21.34 -13.10
CA ARG A 128 2.26 22.40 -13.18
C ARG A 128 3.57 21.92 -12.58
N LYS A 129 4.57 21.80 -13.45
CA LYS A 129 5.95 21.53 -13.06
C LYS A 129 6.56 22.78 -12.42
N GLY A 130 7.33 22.59 -11.36
CA GLY A 130 7.94 23.67 -10.59
C GLY A 130 8.43 23.17 -9.24
N SER A 131 9.03 24.07 -8.46
CA SER A 131 9.55 23.80 -7.12
C SER A 131 8.65 24.39 -6.02
N GLY A 132 8.68 23.76 -4.85
CA GLY A 132 7.99 24.21 -3.64
C GLY A 132 6.49 24.39 -3.84
N LEU A 133 5.95 25.50 -3.33
CA LEU A 133 4.51 25.81 -3.30
C LEU A 133 3.88 26.05 -4.68
N LYS A 134 4.70 26.26 -5.73
CA LYS A 134 4.20 26.54 -7.09
C LYS A 134 3.84 25.27 -7.87
N LYS A 135 4.17 24.09 -7.33
CA LYS A 135 3.87 22.81 -7.93
C LYS A 135 2.45 22.39 -7.59
N TYR A 136 1.68 21.96 -8.58
CA TYR A 136 0.43 21.26 -8.35
C TYR A 136 0.18 20.17 -9.40
N ASN A 137 -0.60 19.16 -9.02
CA ASN A 137 -1.15 18.18 -9.95
C ASN A 137 -2.55 17.73 -9.52
N LEU A 138 -3.31 17.23 -10.49
CA LEU A 138 -4.60 16.60 -10.28
C LEU A 138 -4.72 15.42 -11.25
N LYS A 139 -5.02 14.24 -10.71
CA LYS A 139 -5.17 12.99 -11.44
C LYS A 139 -6.56 12.40 -11.21
N LEU A 140 -7.11 11.80 -12.26
CA LEU A 140 -8.31 10.97 -12.21
C LEU A 140 -7.89 9.51 -12.43
N GLY A 141 -8.38 8.61 -11.60
CA GLY A 141 -8.16 7.19 -11.69
C GLY A 141 -9.44 6.41 -11.94
N LEU A 142 -9.33 5.33 -12.70
CA LEU A 142 -10.35 4.32 -12.91
C LEU A 142 -9.76 2.95 -12.59
N MET A 143 -10.56 2.04 -12.04
CA MET A 143 -10.18 0.64 -11.86
C MET A 143 -11.31 -0.31 -12.20
N ALA A 144 -10.91 -1.52 -12.52
CA ALA A 144 -11.78 -2.69 -12.63
C ALA A 144 -11.10 -3.85 -11.89
N LYS A 145 -11.86 -4.55 -11.04
CA LYS A 145 -11.41 -5.77 -10.38
C LYS A 145 -12.19 -6.95 -10.96
N TYR A 146 -11.47 -7.94 -11.48
CA TYR A 146 -12.04 -9.19 -11.95
C TYR A 146 -11.90 -10.25 -10.85
N ASN A 147 -13.02 -10.82 -10.39
CA ASN A 147 -13.03 -11.92 -9.43
C ASN A 147 -12.98 -13.26 -10.18
N LYS A 148 -11.94 -14.06 -9.91
CA LYS A 148 -11.64 -15.33 -10.58
C LYS A 148 -12.64 -16.43 -10.27
N ASN A 149 -13.30 -16.37 -9.11
CA ASN A 149 -14.20 -17.42 -8.64
C ASN A 149 -15.62 -17.18 -9.16
N SER A 150 -16.06 -15.93 -9.15
CA SER A 150 -17.43 -15.52 -9.54
C SER A 150 -17.53 -14.92 -10.93
N TYR A 151 -16.41 -14.72 -11.63
CA TYR A 151 -16.32 -14.19 -12.99
C TYR A 151 -16.87 -12.77 -13.20
N ASN A 152 -17.25 -12.05 -12.14
CA ASN A 152 -17.73 -10.67 -12.28
C ASN A 152 -16.57 -9.67 -12.31
N VAL A 153 -16.87 -8.51 -12.90
CA VAL A 153 -16.01 -7.33 -12.88
C VAL A 153 -16.68 -6.25 -12.05
N THR A 154 -15.98 -5.71 -11.06
CA THR A 154 -16.46 -4.58 -10.27
C THR A 154 -15.68 -3.32 -10.59
N PRO A 155 -16.35 -2.17 -10.78
CA PRO A 155 -15.71 -0.91 -11.13
C PRO A 155 -15.26 -0.12 -9.90
N GLY A 156 -14.36 0.83 -10.13
CA GLY A 156 -13.98 1.84 -9.16
C GLY A 156 -13.36 3.06 -9.80
N GLY A 157 -13.24 4.12 -9.02
CA GLY A 157 -12.64 5.38 -9.46
C GLY A 157 -12.06 6.17 -8.30
N GLY A 158 -11.27 7.17 -8.62
CA GLY A 158 -10.69 8.04 -7.61
C GLY A 158 -10.07 9.30 -8.19
N LEU A 159 -9.82 10.26 -7.31
CA LEU A 159 -9.12 11.49 -7.60
C LEU A 159 -7.94 11.60 -6.65
N SER A 160 -6.81 12.08 -7.14
CA SER A 160 -5.68 12.45 -6.30
C SER A 160 -5.07 13.75 -6.80
N GLY A 161 -4.45 14.48 -5.89
CA GLY A 161 -3.79 15.72 -6.24
C GLY A 161 -2.72 16.09 -5.24
N ALA A 162 -1.89 17.04 -5.65
CA ALA A 162 -0.87 17.64 -4.81
C ALA A 162 -0.86 19.15 -5.01
N LEU A 163 -0.63 19.87 -3.92
CA LEU A 163 -0.40 21.32 -3.89
C LEU A 163 0.82 21.59 -3.02
N GLY A 164 1.96 21.85 -3.67
CA GLY A 164 3.25 21.98 -3.01
C GLY A 164 3.62 20.72 -2.21
N PRO A 165 3.86 20.82 -0.89
CA PRO A 165 4.18 19.68 -0.05
C PRO A 165 2.94 18.87 0.38
N LEU A 166 1.72 19.34 0.12
CA LEU A 166 0.50 18.64 0.51
C LEU A 166 0.02 17.75 -0.62
N SER A 167 -0.47 16.55 -0.28
CA SER A 167 -1.24 15.72 -1.20
C SER A 167 -2.57 15.30 -0.59
N PHE A 168 -3.50 14.96 -1.45
CA PHE A 168 -4.77 14.37 -1.06
C PHE A 168 -5.19 13.32 -2.08
N GLY A 169 -6.04 12.40 -1.65
CA GLY A 169 -6.70 11.48 -2.55
C GLY A 169 -8.01 10.97 -1.96
N TYR A 170 -8.89 10.59 -2.87
CA TYR A 170 -10.17 9.98 -2.57
C TYR A 170 -10.44 8.91 -3.61
N SER A 171 -10.84 7.72 -3.19
CA SER A 171 -11.27 6.65 -4.08
C SER A 171 -12.50 5.94 -3.55
N VAL A 172 -13.27 5.39 -4.48
CA VAL A 172 -14.42 4.56 -4.21
C VAL A 172 -14.45 3.42 -5.22
N TYR A 173 -14.61 2.20 -4.74
CA TYR A 173 -14.72 1.03 -5.60
C TYR A 173 -15.68 0.01 -5.02
N GLU A 174 -16.30 -0.75 -5.90
CA GLU A 174 -17.09 -1.94 -5.58
C GLU A 174 -16.18 -3.15 -5.64
N ASP A 175 -16.50 -4.14 -4.82
CA ASP A 175 -15.76 -5.38 -4.76
C ASP A 175 -16.65 -6.52 -4.25
N GLN A 176 -16.18 -7.74 -4.43
CA GLN A 176 -16.86 -8.93 -3.95
C GLN A 176 -15.88 -10.02 -3.59
N THR A 177 -16.24 -10.79 -2.57
CA THR A 177 -15.48 -11.92 -2.06
C THR A 177 -16.39 -13.13 -2.00
N GLN A 178 -15.88 -14.28 -2.43
CA GLN A 178 -16.54 -15.57 -2.26
C GLN A 178 -15.92 -16.31 -1.08
N TRP A 179 -16.73 -16.82 -0.16
CA TRP A 179 -16.31 -17.49 1.07
C TRP A 179 -17.26 -18.64 1.44
N ASP A 180 -16.82 -19.56 2.30
CA ASP A 180 -17.60 -20.74 2.68
C ASP A 180 -18.49 -20.46 3.90
N ALA A 181 -19.80 -20.39 3.69
CA ALA A 181 -20.76 -20.10 4.75
C ALA A 181 -21.32 -21.36 5.44
N ARG A 182 -20.81 -22.57 5.14
CA ARG A 182 -21.34 -23.84 5.70
C ARG A 182 -21.29 -23.88 7.23
N SER A 183 -20.25 -23.31 7.84
CA SER A 183 -20.12 -23.24 9.30
C SER A 183 -21.23 -22.41 9.96
N LEU A 184 -21.89 -21.53 9.19
CA LEU A 184 -23.02 -20.69 9.63
C LEU A 184 -24.37 -21.22 9.14
N GLY A 185 -24.42 -22.43 8.56
CA GLY A 185 -25.64 -23.00 7.99
C GLY A 185 -26.03 -22.42 6.62
N GLY A 186 -25.12 -21.69 5.98
CA GLY A 186 -25.28 -21.12 4.64
C GLY A 186 -24.81 -22.07 3.51
N PRO A 187 -24.78 -21.57 2.27
CA PRO A 187 -24.25 -22.34 1.13
C PRO A 187 -22.73 -22.51 1.20
N ALA A 188 -22.20 -23.47 0.45
CA ALA A 188 -20.77 -23.71 0.32
C ALA A 188 -19.99 -22.57 -0.34
N GLU A 189 -20.70 -21.73 -1.10
CA GLU A 189 -20.12 -20.59 -1.82
C GLU A 189 -21.07 -19.40 -1.65
N GLU A 190 -20.80 -18.58 -0.65
CA GLU A 190 -21.50 -17.32 -0.42
C GLU A 190 -20.73 -16.18 -1.08
N LEU A 191 -21.44 -15.27 -1.77
CA LEU A 191 -20.84 -14.13 -2.43
C LEU A 191 -21.26 -12.84 -1.71
N THR A 192 -20.31 -12.21 -1.01
CA THR A 192 -20.56 -10.92 -0.36
C THR A 192 -20.01 -9.79 -1.21
N LYS A 193 -20.89 -8.87 -1.56
CA LYS A 193 -20.56 -7.60 -2.24
C LYS A 193 -20.38 -6.50 -1.21
N TYR A 194 -19.39 -5.65 -1.46
CA TYR A 194 -19.09 -4.53 -0.59
C TYR A 194 -18.52 -3.35 -1.38
N LYS A 195 -18.61 -2.18 -0.75
CA LYS A 195 -18.07 -0.94 -1.25
C LYS A 195 -16.96 -0.47 -0.33
N VAL A 196 -15.85 -0.06 -0.91
CA VAL A 196 -14.73 0.51 -0.18
C VAL A 196 -14.55 1.96 -0.59
N GLN A 197 -14.44 2.83 0.42
CA GLN A 197 -14.10 4.23 0.26
C GLN A 197 -12.77 4.47 0.95
N THR A 198 -11.87 5.18 0.29
CA THR A 198 -10.57 5.56 0.86
C THR A 198 -10.37 7.05 0.72
N TYR A 199 -9.86 7.67 1.77
CA TYR A 199 -9.42 9.06 1.79
C TYR A 199 -8.00 9.13 2.34
N ASN A 200 -7.11 9.86 1.68
CA ASN A 200 -5.74 10.04 2.15
C ASN A 200 -5.29 11.50 2.06
N VAL A 201 -4.47 11.90 3.03
CA VAL A 201 -3.79 13.20 3.08
C VAL A 201 -2.32 12.97 3.38
N GLY A 202 -1.46 13.65 2.65
CA GLY A 202 -0.02 13.52 2.78
C GLY A 202 0.69 14.86 2.95
N LEU A 203 1.80 14.83 3.68
CA LEU A 203 2.76 15.93 3.82
C LEU A 203 4.16 15.45 3.43
N TYR A 204 4.69 16.05 2.38
CA TYR A 204 5.99 15.75 1.79
C TYR A 204 6.98 16.84 2.18
N LEU A 205 7.88 16.49 3.09
CA LEU A 205 9.04 17.29 3.45
C LEU A 205 10.28 16.73 2.72
N ASN A 206 11.41 17.41 2.85
CA ASN A 206 12.63 17.05 2.10
C ASN A 206 13.05 15.60 2.29
N SER A 207 13.09 15.09 3.52
CA SER A 207 13.51 13.71 3.82
C SER A 207 12.43 12.89 4.52
N VAL A 208 11.34 13.53 4.93
CA VAL A 208 10.29 12.93 5.75
C VAL A 208 8.98 13.04 5.00
N ILE A 209 8.21 11.97 5.04
CA ILE A 209 6.86 11.95 4.48
C ILE A 209 5.91 11.43 5.55
N LEU A 210 4.83 12.15 5.77
CA LEU A 210 3.79 11.79 6.71
C LEU A 210 2.49 11.62 5.95
N ASN A 211 1.78 10.53 6.19
CA ASN A 211 0.49 10.26 5.58
C ASN A 211 -0.52 9.82 6.62
N TYR A 212 -1.74 10.28 6.43
CA TYR A 212 -2.92 9.75 7.07
C TYR A 212 -3.84 9.18 5.99
N SER A 213 -4.35 7.96 6.20
CA SER A 213 -5.37 7.36 5.35
C SER A 213 -6.52 6.84 6.19
N ASN A 214 -7.74 7.04 5.72
CA ASN A 214 -8.93 6.43 6.27
C ASN A 214 -9.57 5.55 5.20
N MET A 215 -9.95 4.33 5.58
CA MET A 215 -10.69 3.41 4.72
C MET A 215 -11.97 3.00 5.41
N LEU A 216 -13.05 2.95 4.65
CA LEU A 216 -14.37 2.51 5.09
C LEU A 216 -14.86 1.43 4.13
N LEU A 217 -15.08 0.24 4.65
CA LEU A 217 -15.70 -0.88 3.95
C LEU A 217 -17.10 -1.08 4.51
N LYS A 218 -18.09 -1.19 3.62
CA LYS A 218 -19.48 -1.53 3.95
C LYS A 218 -19.99 -2.61 3.01
N THR A 219 -20.60 -3.65 3.55
CA THR A 219 -21.35 -4.63 2.75
C THR A 219 -22.66 -4.04 2.25
N GLU A 220 -23.17 -4.60 1.14
CA GLU A 220 -24.40 -4.12 0.51
C GLU A 220 -25.65 -4.28 1.40
N ASP A 221 -25.64 -5.29 2.26
CA ASP A 221 -26.69 -5.60 3.25
C ASP A 221 -26.49 -4.88 4.61
N GLU A 222 -25.46 -4.04 4.72
CA GLU A 222 -25.07 -3.33 5.96
C GLU A 222 -24.78 -4.24 7.17
N SER A 223 -24.62 -5.55 6.97
CA SER A 223 -24.33 -6.50 8.05
C SER A 223 -22.89 -6.39 8.56
N PHE A 224 -21.99 -5.84 7.75
CA PHE A 224 -20.58 -5.67 8.08
C PHE A 224 -20.07 -4.28 7.67
N GLU A 225 -19.53 -3.57 8.66
CA GLU A 225 -18.84 -2.30 8.49
C GLU A 225 -17.46 -2.38 9.13
N ALA A 226 -16.44 -1.92 8.40
CA ALA A 226 -15.09 -1.81 8.92
C ALA A 226 -14.50 -0.44 8.60
N LYS A 227 -13.88 0.17 9.61
CA LYS A 227 -13.18 1.44 9.48
C LYS A 227 -11.72 1.25 9.85
N ILE A 228 -10.82 1.64 8.95
CA ILE A 228 -9.38 1.59 9.17
C ILE A 228 -8.83 3.00 9.16
N ASN A 229 -7.98 3.32 10.13
CA ASN A 229 -7.14 4.51 10.12
C ASN A 229 -5.68 4.07 10.03
N LEU A 230 -4.96 4.65 9.09
CA LEU A 230 -3.53 4.38 8.86
C LEU A 230 -2.75 5.66 9.07
N TYR A 231 -1.72 5.57 9.91
CA TYR A 231 -0.75 6.64 10.16
C TYR A 231 0.60 6.14 9.68
N THR A 232 1.13 6.74 8.62
CA THR A 232 2.38 6.30 7.99
C THR A 232 3.41 7.41 8.06
N ALA A 233 4.63 7.07 8.48
CA ALA A 233 5.79 7.94 8.43
C ALA A 233 6.91 7.23 7.67
N SER A 234 7.50 7.94 6.70
CA SER A 234 8.65 7.46 5.94
C SER A 234 9.80 8.44 6.03
N LEU A 235 11.02 7.93 6.22
CA LEU A 235 12.27 8.69 6.26
C LEU A 235 13.20 8.17 5.17
N THR A 236 13.63 9.06 4.29
CA THR A 236 14.63 8.76 3.26
C THR A 236 16.00 9.27 3.70
N LEU A 237 16.96 8.36 3.84
CA LEU A 237 18.34 8.64 4.23
C LEU A 237 19.30 8.03 3.22
N GLY A 238 19.81 8.87 2.31
CA GLY A 238 20.67 8.41 1.21
C GLY A 238 19.93 7.40 0.31
N LYS A 239 20.44 6.17 0.25
CA LYS A 239 19.84 5.07 -0.54
C LYS A 239 18.76 4.28 0.21
N PHE A 240 18.55 4.57 1.49
CA PHE A 240 17.61 3.87 2.34
C PHE A 240 16.30 4.63 2.47
N ILE A 241 15.20 3.88 2.50
CA ILE A 241 13.86 4.36 2.85
C ILE A 241 13.38 3.52 4.02
N PHE A 242 13.15 4.17 5.15
CA PHE A 242 12.55 3.56 6.33
C PHE A 242 11.08 3.95 6.36
N THR A 243 10.20 2.99 6.62
CA THR A 243 8.76 3.24 6.75
C THR A 243 8.27 2.60 8.04
N ALA A 244 7.54 3.36 8.83
CA ALA A 244 6.81 2.88 9.99
C ALA A 244 5.34 3.28 9.83
N ALA A 245 4.42 2.38 10.19
CA ALA A 245 3.01 2.73 10.17
C ALA A 245 2.24 2.06 11.31
N LYS A 246 1.19 2.74 11.74
CA LYS A 246 0.18 2.25 12.69
C LYS A 246 -1.14 2.07 11.94
N ARG A 247 -1.81 0.95 12.17
CA ARG A 247 -3.15 0.63 11.69
C ARG A 247 -4.08 0.49 12.88
N ASP A 248 -5.13 1.31 12.92
CA ASP A 248 -6.24 1.17 13.85
C ASP A 248 -7.46 0.69 13.06
N GLU A 249 -7.90 -0.53 13.32
CA GLU A 249 -9.06 -1.16 12.66
C GLU A 249 -10.22 -1.31 13.65
N ASP A 250 -11.33 -0.63 13.38
CA ASP A 250 -12.64 -0.85 14.01
C ASP A 250 -13.48 -1.74 13.09
N SER A 251 -13.66 -3.01 13.46
CA SER A 251 -14.43 -3.97 12.67
C SER A 251 -14.96 -5.11 13.55
N PRO A 252 -16.05 -5.79 13.16
CA PRO A 252 -16.62 -6.89 13.94
C PRO A 252 -15.79 -8.18 13.90
N THR A 253 -14.80 -8.28 13.00
CA THR A 253 -13.91 -9.44 12.89
C THR A 253 -13.12 -9.63 14.18
N PRO A 254 -13.01 -10.83 14.76
CA PRO A 254 -12.21 -11.02 15.96
C PRO A 254 -10.71 -10.82 15.70
N ALA A 255 -9.97 -10.44 16.74
CA ALA A 255 -8.52 -10.30 16.74
C ALA A 255 -7.86 -11.66 17.01
N TYR A 256 -6.78 -11.99 16.31
CA TYR A 256 -5.99 -13.17 16.63
C TYR A 256 -4.89 -12.83 17.63
N ASN A 257 -4.94 -13.43 18.81
CA ASN A 257 -3.90 -13.31 19.82
C ASN A 257 -2.78 -14.32 19.53
N TYR A 258 -1.62 -13.80 19.12
CA TYR A 258 -0.45 -14.61 18.77
C TYR A 258 0.24 -15.28 19.97
N GLU A 259 -0.01 -14.83 21.19
CA GLU A 259 0.55 -15.41 22.41
C GLU A 259 -0.28 -16.59 22.91
N THR A 260 -1.61 -16.42 22.98
CA THR A 260 -2.53 -17.46 23.46
C THR A 260 -3.02 -18.39 22.35
N LYS A 261 -2.81 -18.02 21.08
CA LYS A 261 -3.38 -18.70 19.90
C LYS A 261 -4.90 -18.82 19.99
N THR A 262 -5.57 -17.72 20.31
CA THR A 262 -7.03 -17.66 20.41
C THR A 262 -7.58 -16.43 19.69
N LEU A 263 -8.84 -16.50 19.30
CA LEU A 263 -9.57 -15.34 18.81
C LEU A 263 -10.21 -14.57 19.96
N GLU A 264 -10.05 -13.25 19.94
CA GLU A 264 -10.57 -12.33 20.94
C GLU A 264 -11.45 -11.28 20.28
N TYR A 265 -12.61 -11.01 20.86
CA TYR A 265 -13.49 -9.95 20.38
C TYR A 265 -12.99 -8.61 20.90
N GLN A 266 -12.20 -7.93 20.07
CA GLN A 266 -11.75 -6.57 20.30
C GLN A 266 -12.37 -5.68 19.24
N LYS A 267 -13.09 -4.64 19.69
CA LYS A 267 -13.74 -3.70 18.77
C LYS A 267 -12.70 -2.93 17.94
N VAL A 268 -11.63 -2.47 18.59
CA VAL A 268 -10.53 -1.75 17.94
C VAL A 268 -9.28 -2.60 18.04
N LYS A 269 -8.68 -2.88 16.89
CA LYS A 269 -7.45 -3.66 16.72
C LYS A 269 -6.33 -2.73 16.30
N GLU A 270 -5.20 -2.80 16.99
CA GLU A 270 -4.00 -2.04 16.65
C GLU A 270 -2.94 -2.96 16.06
N GLU A 271 -2.42 -2.59 14.90
CA GLU A 271 -1.33 -3.30 14.23
C GLU A 271 -0.23 -2.34 13.81
N TYR A 272 1.01 -2.83 13.81
CA TYR A 272 2.20 -2.04 13.51
C TYR A 272 2.95 -2.62 12.32
N PHE A 273 3.47 -1.73 11.48
CA PHE A 273 4.23 -2.06 10.29
C PHE A 273 5.60 -1.42 10.33
N GLY A 274 6.60 -2.16 9.84
CA GLY A 274 7.96 -1.66 9.64
C GLY A 274 8.48 -2.09 8.27
N GLY A 275 9.15 -1.20 7.56
CA GLY A 275 9.73 -1.49 6.25
C GLY A 275 11.06 -0.79 6.07
N ILE A 276 12.01 -1.48 5.44
CA ILE A 276 13.28 -0.93 5.01
C ILE A 276 13.46 -1.25 3.54
N GLN A 277 13.67 -0.24 2.71
CA GLN A 277 13.99 -0.40 1.30
C GLN A 277 15.35 0.22 1.01
N TYR A 278 16.11 -0.42 0.13
CA TYR A 278 17.43 -0.01 -0.32
C TYR A 278 17.47 0.07 -1.84
N THR A 279 17.89 1.23 -2.33
CA THR A 279 18.10 1.47 -3.76
C THR A 279 19.45 0.89 -4.18
N LEU A 280 19.43 -0.35 -4.68
CA LEU A 280 20.63 -1.08 -5.08
C LEU A 280 21.26 -0.45 -6.33
N THR A 281 20.44 -0.12 -7.33
CA THR A 281 20.85 0.60 -8.54
C THR A 281 19.83 1.69 -8.86
N ARG A 282 20.07 2.48 -9.92
CA ARG A 282 19.09 3.48 -10.40
C ARG A 282 17.76 2.85 -10.85
N ASN A 283 17.77 1.54 -11.13
CA ASN A 283 16.66 0.80 -11.70
C ASN A 283 16.14 -0.28 -10.75
N LEU A 284 16.86 -0.64 -9.70
CA LEU A 284 16.48 -1.74 -8.81
C LEU A 284 16.47 -1.29 -7.35
N MET A 285 15.34 -1.55 -6.70
CA MET A 285 15.14 -1.39 -5.27
C MET A 285 14.77 -2.74 -4.67
N ILE A 286 15.31 -3.04 -3.51
CA ILE A 286 14.95 -4.22 -2.72
C ILE A 286 14.56 -3.77 -1.32
N GLY A 287 13.80 -4.57 -0.58
CA GLY A 287 13.46 -4.24 0.79
C GLY A 287 12.93 -5.41 1.59
N GLY A 288 12.92 -5.23 2.90
CA GLY A 288 12.24 -6.11 3.86
C GLY A 288 11.05 -5.37 4.47
N LEU A 289 9.92 -6.05 4.60
CA LEU A 289 8.70 -5.52 5.18
C LEU A 289 8.26 -6.46 6.31
N TYR A 290 7.93 -5.90 7.46
CA TYR A 290 7.37 -6.61 8.60
C TYR A 290 5.87 -6.32 8.70
N ASN A 291 5.08 -7.37 8.92
CA ASN A 291 3.64 -7.33 9.10
C ASN A 291 2.85 -6.81 7.89
N TYR A 292 3.37 -6.99 6.66
CA TYR A 292 2.68 -6.53 5.45
C TYR A 292 1.34 -7.25 5.22
N TYR A 293 1.22 -8.53 5.59
CA TYR A 293 0.00 -9.34 5.45
C TYR A 293 -0.81 -9.49 6.76
N LEU A 294 -0.59 -8.62 7.76
CA LEU A 294 -1.24 -8.71 9.08
C LEU A 294 -1.02 -10.09 9.76
N LEU A 295 0.18 -10.66 9.57
CA LEU A 295 0.59 -11.95 10.11
C LEU A 295 1.74 -11.85 11.13
N ARG A 296 2.22 -10.63 11.41
CA ARG A 296 3.43 -10.35 12.23
C ARG A 296 4.69 -11.07 11.72
N GLU A 297 4.78 -11.19 10.39
CA GLU A 297 5.88 -11.88 9.70
C GLU A 297 6.64 -10.97 8.73
N GLY A 298 7.84 -11.40 8.37
CA GLY A 298 8.69 -10.75 7.36
C GLY A 298 8.28 -11.11 5.94
N SER A 299 8.42 -10.16 5.02
CA SER A 299 8.29 -10.33 3.57
C SER A 299 9.38 -9.54 2.86
N ILE A 300 9.70 -9.93 1.63
CA ILE A 300 10.74 -9.30 0.82
C ILE A 300 10.08 -8.61 -0.37
N THR A 301 10.49 -7.40 -0.67
CA THR A 301 10.03 -6.66 -1.85
C THR A 301 11.18 -6.40 -2.81
N ALA A 302 10.89 -6.46 -4.10
CA ALA A 302 11.77 -5.98 -5.16
C ALA A 302 10.97 -5.13 -6.14
N THR A 303 11.54 -4.02 -6.56
CA THR A 303 10.98 -3.18 -7.62
C THR A 303 12.05 -2.88 -8.66
N LEU A 304 11.73 -3.18 -9.92
CA LEU A 304 12.55 -2.91 -11.08
C LEU A 304 11.89 -1.82 -11.93
N PHE A 305 12.66 -0.82 -12.35
CA PHE A 305 12.21 0.35 -13.11
C PHE A 305 12.97 0.46 -14.42
N PHE A 306 12.32 0.99 -15.44
CA PHE A 306 12.88 1.16 -16.77
C PHE A 306 12.38 2.43 -17.46
#